data_AF-A0A317MZ62-F1
#
_entry.id   AF-A0A317MZ62-F1
#
_cell.length_a   1.000
_cell.length_b   1.000
_cell.length_c   1.000
_cell.angle_alpha   90.00
_cell.angle_beta   90.00
_cell.angle_gamma   90.00
#
_symmetry.space_group_name_H-M   'P 1'
#
loop_
_entity.id
_entity.type
_entity.pdbx_description
1 polymer ?
#
loop_
_entity_poly.entity_id
_entity_poly.type
_entity_poly.pdbx_seq_one_letter_code
_entity_poly.pdbx_strand_id
1 'polypeptide(L)'
;MIGYAALLGLIDQTGKDILILTESFDEATLLRSRITRAEVRRLLLQMCDGLAAVPPDLRQKLVGIEWDAWALIGRCLRSSSAVQREVLWHAAESQTPATLLWLQEHRKRQPELFSYVPTVNS
;
A
#
# COMPACT_ATOMS: atom_id res chain seq x y z
N MET A 1 -0.24 23.70 -4.23
CA MET A 1 -0.49 22.55 -3.33
C MET A 1 -0.21 21.31 -4.16
N ILE A 2 0.85 20.55 -3.87
CA ILE A 2 1.13 19.31 -4.62
C ILE A 2 -0.04 18.36 -4.31
N GLY A 3 -0.86 18.05 -5.32
CA GLY A 3 -2.12 17.33 -5.13
C GLY A 3 -1.88 15.93 -4.58
N TYR A 4 -2.70 15.53 -3.61
CA TYR A 4 -2.72 14.19 -3.01
C TYR A 4 -2.80 13.05 -4.04
N ALA A 5 -3.33 13.36 -5.23
CA ALA A 5 -3.46 12.47 -6.37
C ALA A 5 -2.18 11.70 -6.73
N ALA A 6 -1.01 12.34 -6.71
CA ALA A 6 0.25 11.67 -7.06
C ALA A 6 0.63 10.61 -6.02
N LEU A 7 0.51 10.93 -4.73
CA LEU A 7 0.81 10.01 -3.64
C LEU A 7 -0.20 8.86 -3.60
N LEU A 8 -1.50 9.15 -3.70
CA LEU A 8 -2.55 8.15 -3.71
C LEU A 8 -2.46 7.25 -4.95
N GLY A 9 -2.09 7.81 -6.11
CA GLY A 9 -1.81 7.05 -7.32
C GLY A 9 -0.62 6.10 -7.16
N LEU A 10 0.46 6.54 -6.51
CA LEU A 10 1.60 5.68 -6.21
C LEU A 10 1.23 4.52 -5.28
N ILE A 11 0.46 4.77 -4.23
CA ILE A 11 0.00 3.73 -3.28
C ILE A 11 -0.89 2.72 -4.00
N ASP A 12 -1.87 3.20 -4.79
CA ASP A 12 -2.79 2.36 -5.58
C ASP A 12 -2.03 1.48 -6.58
N GLN A 13 -1.06 2.04 -7.31
CA GLN A 13 -0.26 1.26 -8.26
C GLN A 13 0.63 0.23 -7.56
N THR A 14 1.33 0.63 -6.49
CA THR A 14 2.21 -0.29 -5.74
C THR A 14 1.41 -1.46 -5.17
N GLY A 15 0.19 -1.21 -4.68
CA GLY A 15 -0.70 -2.27 -4.21
C GLY A 15 -1.11 -3.23 -5.33
N LYS A 16 -1.45 -2.72 -6.52
CA LYS A 16 -1.79 -3.57 -7.68
C LYS A 16 -0.61 -4.41 -8.15
N ASP A 17 0.59 -3.85 -8.16
CA ASP A 17 1.81 -4.57 -8.53
C ASP A 17 2.07 -5.75 -7.58
N ILE A 18 1.80 -5.57 -6.27
CA ILE A 18 1.83 -6.67 -5.28
C ILE A 18 0.83 -7.75 -5.66
N LEU A 19 -0.45 -7.37 -5.87
CA LEU A 19 -1.50 -8.35 -6.21
C LEU A 19 -1.18 -9.15 -7.47
N ILE A 20 -0.71 -8.49 -8.53
CA ILE A 20 -0.32 -9.14 -9.79
C ILE A 20 0.85 -10.11 -9.53
N LEU A 21 1.85 -9.69 -8.76
CA LEU A 21 3.01 -10.53 -8.47
C LEU A 21 2.67 -11.74 -7.59
N THR A 22 1.64 -11.65 -6.76
CA THR A 22 1.24 -12.71 -5.83
C THR A 22 -0.02 -13.47 -6.24
N GLU A 23 -0.66 -13.14 -7.38
CA GLU A 23 -1.96 -13.69 -7.80
C GLU A 23 -2.00 -15.23 -7.80
N SER A 24 -0.92 -15.87 -8.25
CA SER A 24 -0.81 -17.33 -8.37
C SER A 24 -0.01 -17.98 -7.23
N PHE A 25 0.29 -17.24 -6.16
CA PHE A 25 1.15 -17.71 -5.08
C PHE A 25 0.34 -18.05 -3.83
N ASP A 26 0.52 -19.27 -3.33
CA ASP A 26 0.24 -19.56 -1.93
C ASP A 26 1.41 -19.11 -1.03
N GLU A 27 1.20 -19.17 0.28
CA GLU A 27 2.21 -18.77 1.27
C GLU A 27 3.54 -19.51 1.07
N ALA A 28 3.49 -20.84 0.97
CA ALA A 28 4.67 -21.67 0.85
C ALA A 28 5.48 -21.35 -0.41
N THR A 29 4.81 -21.14 -1.54
CA THR A 29 5.43 -20.82 -2.83
C THR A 29 6.09 -19.45 -2.79
N LEU A 30 5.40 -18.43 -2.25
CA LEU A 30 5.96 -17.09 -2.11
C LEU A 30 7.19 -17.12 -1.19
N LEU A 31 7.05 -17.78 -0.05
CA LEU A 31 8.09 -17.84 0.96
C LEU A 31 9.31 -18.67 0.51
N ARG A 32 9.17 -19.59 -0.45
CA ARG A 32 10.30 -20.33 -1.05
C ARG A 32 11.02 -19.54 -2.13
N SER A 33 10.31 -18.77 -2.96
CA SER A 33 10.92 -17.99 -4.03
C SER A 33 11.71 -16.80 -3.49
N ARG A 34 13.05 -16.90 -3.48
CA ARG A 34 13.92 -15.82 -2.99
C ARG A 34 13.73 -14.51 -3.75
N ILE A 35 13.57 -14.58 -5.07
CA ILE A 35 13.45 -13.41 -5.94
C ILE A 35 12.08 -12.76 -5.74
N THR A 36 10.99 -13.53 -5.87
CA THR A 36 9.63 -13.01 -5.68
C THR A 36 9.44 -12.45 -4.28
N ARG A 37 9.90 -13.14 -3.24
CA ARG A 37 9.81 -12.66 -1.86
C ARG A 37 10.54 -11.34 -1.66
N ALA A 38 11.72 -11.17 -2.26
CA ALA A 38 12.48 -9.93 -2.15
C ALA A 38 11.73 -8.77 -2.84
N GLU A 39 11.13 -9.02 -4.00
CA GLU A 39 10.39 -7.99 -4.73
C GLU A 39 9.06 -7.63 -4.04
N VAL A 40 8.30 -8.61 -3.57
CA VAL A 40 7.09 -8.37 -2.76
C VAL A 40 7.44 -7.57 -1.51
N ARG A 41 8.54 -7.90 -0.81
CA ARG A 41 9.02 -7.12 0.34
C ARG A 41 9.34 -5.67 -0.06
N ARG A 42 10.01 -5.45 -1.20
CA ARG A 42 10.35 -4.12 -1.69
C ARG A 42 9.09 -3.29 -1.95
N LEU A 43 8.11 -3.86 -2.65
CA LEU A 43 6.83 -3.21 -2.94
C LEU A 43 6.02 -2.93 -1.67
N LEU A 44 5.96 -3.87 -0.73
CA LEU A 44 5.28 -3.65 0.55
C LEU A 44 5.92 -2.52 1.36
N LEU A 45 7.26 -2.42 1.37
CA LEU A 45 7.95 -1.30 2.01
C LEU A 45 7.66 0.03 1.30
N GLN A 46 7.64 0.04 -0.03
CA GLN A 46 7.23 1.21 -0.81
C GLN A 46 5.80 1.64 -0.49
N MET A 47 4.87 0.69 -0.33
CA MET A 47 3.49 0.96 0.08
C MET A 47 3.43 1.53 1.52
N CYS A 48 4.19 0.96 2.45
CA CYS A 48 4.30 1.46 3.82
C CYS A 48 4.82 2.91 3.86
N ASP A 49 5.85 3.21 3.08
CA ASP A 49 6.47 4.53 3.05
C ASP A 49 5.54 5.56 2.39
N GLY A 50 4.82 5.16 1.33
CA GLY A 50 3.76 5.97 0.74
C GLY A 50 2.62 6.29 1.72
N LEU A 51 2.13 5.29 2.45
CA LEU A 51 1.10 5.48 3.47
C LEU A 51 1.59 6.33 4.65
N ALA A 52 2.86 6.20 5.05
CA ALA A 52 3.47 7.04 6.07
C ALA A 52 3.58 8.51 5.65
N ALA A 53 3.76 8.78 4.35
CA ALA A 53 3.82 10.12 3.79
C ALA A 53 2.44 10.81 3.66
N VAL A 54 1.33 10.08 3.87
CA VAL A 54 -0.02 10.66 3.86
C VAL A 54 -0.17 11.62 5.05
N PRO A 55 -0.49 12.90 4.82
CA PRO A 55 -0.60 13.88 5.90
C PRO A 55 -1.85 13.64 6.77
N PRO A 56 -1.85 14.08 8.05
CA PRO A 56 -2.92 13.75 9.00
C PRO A 56 -4.34 14.15 8.54
N ASP A 57 -4.47 15.30 7.88
CA ASP A 57 -5.75 15.80 7.35
C ASP A 57 -6.32 14.87 6.27
N LEU A 58 -5.46 14.28 5.44
CA LEU A 58 -5.88 13.29 4.44
C LEU A 58 -6.17 11.94 5.09
N ARG A 59 -5.41 11.51 6.10
CA ARG A 59 -5.70 10.26 6.84
C ARG A 59 -7.10 10.26 7.46
N GLN A 60 -7.53 11.41 7.98
CA GLN A 60 -8.88 11.59 8.54
C GLN A 60 -9.98 11.43 7.48
N LYS A 61 -9.70 11.76 6.21
CA LYS A 61 -10.65 11.58 5.10
C LYS A 61 -10.71 10.14 4.60
N LEU A 62 -9.58 9.43 4.68
CA LEU A 62 -9.42 8.06 4.20
C LEU A 62 -9.76 7.02 5.29
N VAL A 63 -11.00 7.06 5.79
CA VAL A 63 -11.51 6.14 6.81
C VAL A 63 -11.47 4.68 6.34
N GLY A 64 -11.13 3.76 7.23
CA GLY A 64 -11.06 2.31 6.93
C GLY A 64 -9.67 1.82 6.53
N ILE A 65 -8.73 2.72 6.22
CA ILE A 65 -7.32 2.35 6.09
C ILE A 65 -6.74 2.15 7.51
N GLU A 66 -6.20 0.95 7.77
CA GLU A 66 -5.57 0.58 9.04
C GLU A 66 -4.15 1.16 9.13
N TRP A 67 -4.02 2.44 9.48
CA TRP A 67 -2.75 3.17 9.54
C TRP A 67 -1.72 2.54 10.49
N ASP A 68 -2.17 2.11 11.68
CA ASP A 68 -1.29 1.52 12.68
C ASP A 68 -0.79 0.14 12.27
N ALA A 69 -1.62 -0.65 11.59
CA ALA A 69 -1.23 -1.93 11.01
C ALA A 69 -0.12 -1.73 9.98
N TRP A 70 -0.25 -0.76 9.06
CA TRP A 70 0.78 -0.44 8.08
C TRP A 70 2.08 0.05 8.72
N ALA A 71 2.00 0.84 9.79
CA ALA A 71 3.19 1.26 10.54
C ALA A 71 3.90 0.05 11.19
N LEU A 72 3.16 -0.90 11.74
CA LEU A 72 3.70 -2.13 12.31
C LEU A 72 4.33 -3.03 11.24
N ILE A 73 3.62 -3.25 10.12
CA ILE A 73 4.11 -4.01 8.97
C ILE A 73 5.45 -3.46 8.49
N GLY A 74 5.54 -2.14 8.27
CA GLY A 74 6.79 -1.51 7.85
C GLY A 74 7.95 -1.72 8.82
N ARG A 75 7.71 -1.67 10.14
CA ARG A 75 8.73 -1.98 11.16
C ARG A 75 9.16 -3.45 11.09
N CYS A 76 8.21 -4.37 11.05
CA CYS A 76 8.48 -5.81 10.98
C CYS A 76 9.26 -6.18 9.71
N LEU A 77 8.86 -5.64 8.55
CA LEU A 77 9.52 -5.88 7.27
C LEU A 77 10.93 -5.26 7.19
N ARG A 78 11.26 -4.25 8.01
CA ARG A 78 12.63 -3.71 8.10
C ARG A 78 13.51 -4.49 9.08
N SER A 79 12.91 -5.17 10.06
CA SER A 79 13.64 -6.03 11.00
C SER A 79 14.16 -7.31 10.33
N SER A 80 15.15 -7.99 10.92
CA SER A 80 15.61 -9.33 10.50
C SER A 80 14.98 -10.46 11.32
N SER A 81 13.72 -10.28 11.77
CA SER A 81 13.03 -11.24 12.65
C SER A 81 12.42 -12.41 11.90
N ALA A 82 12.20 -13.54 12.60
CA ALA A 82 11.46 -14.69 12.07
C ALA A 82 10.02 -14.32 11.67
N VAL A 83 9.41 -13.36 12.39
CA VAL A 83 8.06 -12.84 12.17
C VAL A 83 7.91 -12.11 10.82
N GLN A 84 9.01 -11.66 10.22
CA GLN A 84 8.99 -10.97 8.93
C GLN A 84 8.27 -11.78 7.83
N ARG A 85 8.45 -13.10 7.80
CA ARG A 85 7.91 -13.94 6.72
C ARG A 85 6.38 -14.02 6.79
N GLU A 86 5.86 -14.22 7.99
CA GLU A 86 4.43 -14.22 8.28
C GLU A 86 3.81 -12.85 7.97
N VAL A 87 4.45 -11.77 8.41
CA VAL A 87 4.00 -10.41 8.12
C VAL A 87 4.02 -10.10 6.63
N LEU A 88 5.02 -10.59 5.90
CA LEU A 88 5.11 -10.41 4.44
C LEU A 88 3.93 -11.10 3.74
N TRP A 89 3.64 -12.34 4.12
CA TRP A 89 2.49 -13.07 3.57
C TRP A 89 1.18 -12.36 3.89
N HIS A 90 0.91 -12.10 5.18
CA HIS A 90 -0.31 -11.42 5.61
C HIS A 90 -0.50 -10.06 4.94
N ALA A 91 0.58 -9.28 4.80
CA ALA A 91 0.48 -7.98 4.17
C ALA A 91 0.13 -8.09 2.68
N ALA A 92 0.73 -9.04 1.96
CA ALA A 92 0.45 -9.25 0.54
C ALA A 92 -0.95 -9.83 0.29
N GLU A 93 -1.35 -10.83 1.07
CA GLU A 93 -2.58 -11.61 0.85
C GLU A 93 -3.84 -10.96 1.44
N SER A 94 -3.71 -10.21 2.54
CA SER A 94 -4.86 -9.63 3.25
C SER A 94 -4.81 -8.10 3.30
N GLN A 95 -3.72 -7.52 3.81
CA GLN A 95 -3.67 -6.08 4.10
C GLN A 95 -3.70 -5.21 2.82
N THR A 96 -2.92 -5.58 1.80
CA THR A 96 -2.88 -4.87 0.52
C THR A 96 -4.25 -4.86 -0.17
N PRO A 97 -4.94 -5.99 -0.40
CA PRO A 97 -6.27 -5.99 -0.99
C PRO A 97 -7.29 -5.16 -0.21
N ALA A 98 -7.31 -5.28 1.13
CA ALA A 98 -8.21 -4.50 1.97
C ALA A 98 -7.98 -2.99 1.82
N THR A 99 -6.71 -2.57 1.73
CA THR A 99 -6.35 -1.16 1.53
C THR A 99 -6.78 -0.66 0.15
N LEU A 100 -6.60 -1.46 -0.91
CA LEU A 100 -7.02 -1.10 -2.26
C LEU A 100 -8.54 -0.99 -2.38
N LEU A 101 -9.30 -1.86 -1.71
CA LEU A 101 -10.75 -1.78 -1.65
C LEU A 101 -11.20 -0.43 -1.08
N TRP A 102 -10.63 -0.01 0.05
CA TRP A 102 -10.93 1.29 0.64
C TRP A 102 -10.51 2.45 -0.25
N LEU A 103 -9.33 2.40 -0.87
CA LEU A 103 -8.89 3.45 -1.81
C LEU A 103 -9.84 3.58 -3.00
N GLN A 104 -10.36 2.47 -3.52
CA GLN A 104 -11.36 2.47 -4.59
C GLN A 104 -12.68 3.10 -4.12
N GLU A 105 -13.16 2.76 -2.92
CA GLU A 105 -14.36 3.36 -2.36
C GLU A 105 -14.21 4.87 -2.10
N HIS A 106 -13.05 5.30 -1.60
CA HIS A 106 -12.73 6.73 -1.45
C HIS A 106 -12.66 7.45 -2.78
N ARG A 107 -12.07 6.84 -3.81
CA ARG A 107 -12.02 7.42 -5.17
C ARG A 107 -13.42 7.61 -5.76
N LYS A 108 -14.38 6.72 -5.47
CA LYS A 108 -15.78 6.88 -5.89
C LYS A 108 -16.48 8.02 -5.17
N ARG A 109 -16.21 8.20 -3.86
CA ARG A 109 -16.89 9.20 -3.00
C ARG A 109 -16.29 10.60 -3.10
N GLN A 110 -14.98 10.69 -3.28
CA GLN A 110 -14.19 11.92 -3.27
C GLN A 110 -13.17 11.92 -4.43
N PRO A 111 -13.62 11.87 -5.70
CA PRO A 111 -12.76 11.78 -6.87
C PRO A 111 -11.74 12.93 -6.99
N GLU A 112 -12.05 14.09 -6.40
CA GLU A 112 -11.18 15.26 -6.34
C GLU A 112 -9.88 15.01 -5.57
N LEU A 113 -9.86 14.10 -4.60
CA LEU A 113 -8.62 13.71 -3.90
C LEU A 113 -7.64 12.96 -4.80
N PHE A 114 -8.16 12.31 -5.85
CA PHE A 114 -7.42 11.44 -6.76
C PHE A 114 -7.14 12.07 -8.12
N SER A 115 -7.67 13.26 -8.37
CA SER A 115 -7.54 13.97 -9.64
C SER A 115 -6.46 15.05 -9.55
N TYR A 116 -5.56 15.08 -10.52
CA TYR A 116 -4.69 16.24 -10.70
C TYR A 116 -5.50 17.34 -11.37
N VAL A 117 -5.79 18.43 -10.65
CA VAL A 117 -6.33 19.64 -11.27
C VAL A 117 -5.14 20.56 -11.56
N PRO A 118 -4.73 20.77 -12.83
CA PRO A 118 -3.77 21.81 -13.15
C PRO A 118 -4.42 23.15 -12.78
N THR A 119 -3.79 23.94 -11.93
CA THR A 119 -4.16 25.35 -11.77
C THR A 119 -3.90 26.06 -13.10
N VAL A 120 -4.93 26.19 -13.94
CA VAL A 120 -4.92 27.15 -15.03
C VAL A 120 -5.14 28.52 -14.38
N ASN A 121 -4.06 29.28 -14.23
CA ASN A 121 -4.16 30.69 -13.87
C ASN A 121 -4.95 31.39 -14.98
N SER A 122 -6.14 31.91 -14.64
CA SER A 122 -6.88 32.88 -15.47
C SER A 122 -6.40 34.28 -15.18
#